data_AF-A0A3C1RR93-F1
#
_entry.id   AF-A0A3C1RR93-F1
#
_cell.length_a   1.000
_cell.length_b   1.000
_cell.length_c   1.000
_cell.angle_alpha   90.00
_cell.angle_beta   90.00
_cell.angle_gamma   90.00
#
_symmetry.space_group_name_H-M   'P 1'
#
loop_
_entity.id
_entity.type
_entity.pdbx_description
1 polymer ?
#
loop_
_entity_poly.entity_id
_entity_poly.type
_entity_poly.pdbx_seq_one_letter_code
_entity_poly.pdbx_strand_id
1 'polypeptide(L)' 'MLRQSDVARILGVSHQRVSQLRVRHRMEFTWNQNLRTWVTTKEEVEHFLACRAQGSSFLSN' A
#
# COMPACT_ATOMS: atom_id res chain seq x y z
N MET A 1 5.69 -11.64 0.30
CA MET A 1 5.84 -10.34 0.98
C MET A 1 6.33 -9.33 -0.05
N LEU A 2 5.74 -8.14 -0.09
CA LEU A 2 6.01 -7.08 -1.06
C LEU A 2 6.76 -5.94 -0.37
N ARG A 3 7.86 -5.48 -0.95
CA ARG A 3 8.56 -4.28 -0.45
C ARG A 3 7.82 -3.04 -0.92
N GLN A 4 8.11 -1.89 -0.31
CA GLN A 4 7.52 -0.61 -0.73
C GLN A 4 7.73 -0.31 -2.23
N SER A 5 8.86 -0.73 -2.80
CA SER A 5 9.16 -0.60 -4.24
C SER A 5 8.23 -1.46 -5.11
N ASP A 6 7.90 -2.66 -4.68
CA ASP A 6 6.99 -3.55 -5.38
C ASP A 6 5.56 -3.02 -5.31
N VAL A 7 5.15 -2.55 -4.13
CA VAL A 7 3.86 -1.89 -3.92
C VAL A 7 3.74 -0.64 -4.79
N ALA A 8 4.80 0.17 -4.89
CA ALA A 8 4.82 1.36 -5.73
C ALA A 8 4.56 1.01 -7.21
N ARG A 9 5.18 -0.07 -7.70
CA ARG A 9 4.97 -0.59 -9.06
C ARG A 9 3.53 -1.08 -9.25
N ILE A 10 2.98 -1.85 -8.29
CA ILE A 10 1.62 -2.40 -8.36
C ILE A 10 0.57 -1.28 -8.34
N LEU A 11 0.74 -0.30 -7.46
CA LEU A 11 -0.19 0.81 -7.31
C LEU A 11 -0.02 1.90 -8.38
N GLY A 12 1.04 1.86 -9.19
CA GLY A 12 1.38 2.88 -10.16
C GLY A 12 1.67 4.25 -9.53
N VAL A 13 2.30 4.28 -8.35
CA VAL A 13 2.60 5.51 -7.60
C VAL A 13 4.09 5.61 -7.23
N SER A 14 4.53 6.79 -6.80
CA SER A 14 5.92 6.98 -6.34
C SER A 14 6.20 6.24 -5.03
N HIS A 15 7.46 5.88 -4.82
CA HIS A 15 7.91 5.28 -3.55
C HIS A 15 7.61 6.17 -2.33
N GLN A 16 7.75 7.49 -2.50
CA GLN A 16 7.41 8.46 -1.45
C GLN A 16 5.92 8.38 -1.08
N ARG A 17 5.03 8.18 -2.06
CA ARG A 17 3.60 8.00 -1.79
C ARG A 17 3.33 6.73 -0.98
N VAL A 18 3.99 5.62 -1.30
CA VAL A 18 3.88 4.39 -0.51
C VAL A 18 4.38 4.59 0.92
N SER A 19 5.51 5.30 1.10
CA SER A 19 6.02 5.63 2.44
C SER A 19 5.02 6.45 3.25
N GLN A 20 4.33 7.41 2.61
CA GLN A 20 3.25 8.17 3.26
C GLN A 20 2.06 7.29 3.63
N LEU A 21 1.64 6.35 2.77
CA LEU A 21 0.54 5.43 3.07
C LEU A 21 0.85 4.61 4.32
N ARG A 22 2.09 4.11 4.43
CA ARG A 22 2.57 3.42 5.64
C ARG A 22 2.56 4.32 6.88
N VAL A 23 3.20 5.50 6.81
CA VAL A 23 3.33 6.41 7.97
C VAL A 23 1.96 6.93 8.43
N ARG A 24 1.00 7.07 7.52
CA ARG A 24 -0.37 7.48 7.85
C ARG A 24 -1.29 6.30 8.18
N HIS A 25 -0.76 5.08 8.32
CA HIS A 25 -1.52 3.86 8.61
C HIS A 25 -2.69 3.62 7.66
N ARG A 26 -2.55 4.03 6.38
CA ARG A 26 -3.55 3.80 5.33
C ARG A 26 -3.37 2.47 4.61
N MET A 27 -2.23 1.83 4.83
CA MET A 27 -1.91 0.48 4.37
C MET A 27 -0.98 -0.14 5.41
N GLU A 28 -1.24 -1.38 5.79
CA GLU A 28 -0.45 -2.06 6.80
C GLU A 28 0.90 -2.52 6.24
N PHE A 29 1.96 -2.22 6.97
CA PHE A 29 3.29 -2.74 6.73
C PHE A 29 3.85 -3.27 8.03
N THR A 30 4.59 -4.37 7.93
CA THR A 30 5.33 -4.96 9.03
C THR A 30 6.83 -4.85 8.75
N TRP A 31 7.61 -4.68 9.83
CA TRP A 31 9.06 -4.70 9.72
C TRP A 31 9.54 -6.14 9.59
N ASN A 32 10.15 -6.49 8.45
CA ASN A 32 10.76 -7.79 8.25
C ASN A 32 12.23 -7.75 8.70
N GLN A 33 12.55 -8.49 9.76
CA GLN A 33 13.88 -8.60 10.35
C GLN A 33 14.91 -9.16 9.33
N ASN A 34 14.55 -10.20 8.59
CA ASN A 34 15.45 -10.88 7.64
C ASN A 34 15.84 -9.98 6.46
N LEU A 35 14.89 -9.20 5.97
CA LEU A 35 15.09 -8.27 4.85
C LEU A 35 15.48 -6.86 5.29
N ARG A 36 15.49 -6.60 6.60
CA ARG A 36 15.73 -5.28 7.23
C ARG A 36 14.94 -4.17 6.53
N THR A 37 13.67 -4.44 6.23
CA THR A 37 12.82 -3.50 5.49
C THR A 37 11.34 -3.67 5.82
N TRP A 38 10.56 -2.63 5.52
CA TRP A 38 9.10 -2.66 5.64
C TRP A 38 8.49 -3.41 4.46
N VAL A 39 7.67 -4.40 4.77
CA VAL A 39 6.98 -5.22 3.78
C VAL A 39 5.49 -5.29 4.09
N THR A 40 4.72 -5.62 3.07
CA THR A 40 3.29 -5.90 3.20
C THR A 40 2.93 -7.22 2.49
N THR A 41 1.69 -7.64 2.59
CA THR A 41 1.16 -8.84 1.92
C THR A 41 0.47 -8.44 0.61
N LYS A 42 0.18 -9.42 -0.24
CA LYS A 42 -0.54 -9.14 -1.49
C LYS A 42 -2.01 -8.81 -1.19
N GLU A 43 -2.56 -9.52 -0.23
CA GLU A 43 -3.92 -9.41 0.28
C GLU A 43 -4.20 -7.98 0.79
N GLU A 44 -3.26 -7.39 1.52
CA GLU A 44 -3.39 -6.00 2.01
C GLU A 44 -3.37 -4.98 0.86
N VAL A 45 -2.56 -5.21 -0.17
CA VAL A 45 -2.53 -4.35 -1.36
C VAL A 45 -3.83 -4.47 -2.15
N GLU A 46 -4.37 -5.68 -2.30
CA GLU A 46 -5.67 -5.94 -2.95
C GLU A 46 -6.83 -5.30 -2.15
N HIS A 47 -6.82 -5.44 -0.82
CA HIS A 47 -7.78 -4.81 0.07
C HIS A 47 -7.75 -3.27 -0.07
N PHE A 48 -6.56 -2.67 -0.07
CA PHE A 48 -6.40 -1.24 -0.29
C PHE A 48 -6.95 -0.78 -1.65
N LEU A 49 -6.68 -1.54 -2.72
CA LEU A 49 -7.22 -1.25 -4.05
C LEU A 49 -8.76 -1.34 -4.08
N ALA A 50 -9.32 -2.35 -3.43
CA ALA A 50 -10.77 -2.51 -3.30
C ALA A 50 -11.42 -1.34 -2.55
N CYS A 51 -10.85 -0.93 -1.40
CA CYS A 51 -11.33 0.24 -0.65
C CYS A 51 -11.21 1.53 -1.47
N ARG A 52 -10.11 1.71 -2.22
CA ARG A 52 -9.92 2.88 -3.09
C ARG A 52 -10.97 2.94 -4.20
N ALA A 53 -11.30 1.81 -4.82
CA ALA A 53 -12.34 1.72 -5.83
C ALA A 53 -13.72 2.11 -5.26
N GLN A 54 -14.05 1.65 -4.05
CA GLN A 54 -15.30 2.00 -3.37
C GLN A 54 -15.37 3.48 -2.97
N GLY A 55 -14.27 4.07 -2.50
CA GLY A 55 -14.19 5.50 -2.19
C GLY A 55 -14.27 6.41 -3.42
N SER A 56 -13.88 5.92 -4.59
CA SER A 56 -14.02 6.65 -5.87
C SER A 56 -15.48 6.74 -6.33
N SER A 57 -16.34 5.79 -5.93
CA SER A 57 -17.76 5.81 -6.26
C SER A 57 -18.56 6.84 -5.43
N PHE A 58 -17.98 7.39 -4.37
CA PHE A 58 -18.64 8.38 -3.50
C PHE A 58 -18.43 9.84 -3.92
N LEU A 59 -17.56 10.12 -4.90
CA LEU A 59 -17.33 11.47 -5.44
C LEU A 59 -17.98 11.69 -6.82
N SER A 60 -19.00 10.87 -7.15
CA SER A 60 -19.92 11.13 -8.26
C SER A 60 -21.31 11.43 -7.70
N ASN A 61 -21.46 12.57 -7.03
CA ASN A 61 -22.75 13.25 -6.89
C ASN A 61 -22.54 14.73 -6.55
#